data_AF-A0A6P8F741-F1
#
_entry.id   AF-A0A6P8F741-F1
#
_cell.length_a   1.000
_cell.length_b   1.000
_cell.length_c   1.000
_cell.angle_alpha   90.00
_cell.angle_beta   90.00
_cell.angle_gamma   90.00
#
_symmetry.space_group_name_H-M   'P 1'
#
loop_
_entity.id
_entity.type
_entity.pdbx_description
1 polymer ?
#
loop_
_entity_poly.entity_id
_entity_poly.type
_entity_poly.pdbx_seq_one_letter_code
_entity_poly.pdbx_strand_id
1 'polypeptide(L)'
;MVFYEHHIFMILLLITCTYSFGMADGSDPRPVSGPPAPPPPVPSLTQLLSVGDRLVFLCEAPDGHHGLFFELFGNKTLVDTVQHQTEECGAIFTVNRKDVTQEKPFCCLYMDARRMPSAFSTYVYAKLDEEASPLPPPVLESSSSEVQRGQMLSFNCSAPLCLRPKLFQLLRRSAGSAGSAGSPLDLLGPGAVVSSSPDPIFRVGPLDGGLYSCLYQMSLPTDLRIISSASQAVQVTVLHEPNTDEPTDWPFIVGALTAAVLFLAVVVGLSLAVHKKVREVAQEKKRREDAKFWSTVHARDHVVDLPITRLSSFFKDPGPDSGEYADPRTLSTFANLSYS
;
A
#
# COMPACT_ATOMS: atom_id res chain seq x y z
N MET A 1 82.42 6.01 -73.35
CA MET A 1 80.98 6.10 -73.02
C MET A 1 80.41 4.80 -72.40
N VAL A 2 81.21 4.00 -71.69
CA VAL A 2 80.74 2.76 -71.01
C VAL A 2 80.98 2.79 -69.49
N PHE A 3 81.85 3.69 -69.01
CA PHE A 3 82.11 3.85 -67.58
C PHE A 3 81.03 4.64 -66.81
N TYR A 4 80.23 5.47 -67.48
CA TYR A 4 79.19 6.28 -66.82
C TYR A 4 77.92 5.47 -66.49
N GLU A 5 77.59 4.46 -67.31
CA GLU A 5 76.43 3.57 -67.12
C GLU A 5 76.58 2.69 -65.87
N HIS A 6 77.77 2.13 -65.63
CA HIS A 6 77.99 1.25 -64.48
C HIS A 6 77.93 1.97 -63.13
N HIS A 7 78.37 3.23 -63.06
CA HIS A 7 78.30 4.02 -61.84
C HIS A 7 76.86 4.43 -61.50
N ILE A 8 76.03 4.75 -62.50
CA ILE A 8 74.62 5.07 -62.30
C ILE A 8 73.85 3.85 -61.77
N PHE A 9 74.13 2.66 -62.31
CA PHE A 9 73.49 1.43 -61.84
C PHE A 9 73.88 1.07 -60.40
N MET A 10 75.15 1.25 -60.02
CA MET A 10 75.61 1.05 -58.64
C MET A 10 74.98 2.04 -57.65
N ILE A 11 74.82 3.30 -58.06
CA ILE A 11 74.16 4.33 -57.24
C ILE A 11 72.67 4.03 -57.07
N LEU A 12 71.96 3.60 -58.12
CA LEU A 12 70.55 3.19 -58.02
C LEU A 12 70.36 1.95 -57.13
N LEU A 13 71.29 0.98 -57.17
CA LEU A 13 71.29 -0.20 -56.31
C LEU A 13 71.54 0.15 -54.84
N LEU A 14 72.42 1.11 -54.57
CA LEU A 14 72.65 1.61 -53.21
C LEU A 14 71.44 2.41 -52.70
N ILE A 15 70.82 3.25 -53.53
CA ILE A 15 69.62 4.01 -53.15
C ILE A 15 68.45 3.05 -52.86
N THR A 16 68.23 2.03 -53.69
CA THR A 16 67.19 1.01 -53.43
C THR A 16 67.49 0.16 -52.20
N CYS A 17 68.74 -0.25 -51.96
CA CYS A 17 69.12 -0.95 -50.72
C CYS A 17 68.90 -0.07 -49.47
N THR A 18 69.24 1.23 -49.54
CA THR A 18 69.00 2.15 -48.40
C THR A 18 67.52 2.45 -48.19
N TYR A 19 66.70 2.51 -49.24
CA TYR A 19 65.24 2.65 -49.12
C TYR A 19 64.59 1.40 -48.52
N SER A 20 65.12 0.20 -48.77
CA SER A 20 64.63 -1.04 -48.16
C SER A 20 65.12 -1.26 -46.72
N PHE A 21 66.22 -0.61 -46.30
CA PHE A 21 66.77 -0.73 -44.94
C PHE A 21 66.45 0.47 -44.01
N GLY A 22 65.82 1.52 -44.53
CA GLY A 22 65.48 2.75 -43.79
C GLY A 22 64.11 2.80 -43.11
N MET A 23 63.41 1.66 -42.95
CA MET A 23 62.21 1.53 -42.11
C MET A 23 62.28 0.27 -41.25
N ALA A 24 63.28 0.19 -40.39
CA ALA A 24 63.34 -0.77 -39.30
C ALA A 24 63.77 -0.06 -38.01
N ASP A 25 63.08 1.03 -37.69
CA ASP A 25 62.98 1.54 -36.31
C ASP A 25 61.50 1.80 -36.00
N GLY A 26 60.72 0.74 -36.19
CA GLY A 26 59.43 0.60 -35.55
C GLY A 26 59.70 -0.17 -34.27
N SER A 27 59.85 0.55 -33.17
CA SER A 27 59.74 0.03 -31.82
C SER A 27 58.53 -0.89 -31.74
N ASP A 28 58.76 -2.19 -31.87
CA ASP A 28 57.75 -3.23 -31.72
C ASP A 28 57.30 -3.17 -30.25
N PRO A 29 56.09 -2.64 -29.94
CA PRO A 29 55.60 -2.79 -28.60
C PRO A 29 55.30 -4.27 -28.50
N ARG A 30 56.19 -5.02 -27.82
CA ARG A 30 55.87 -6.37 -27.33
C ARG A 30 54.40 -6.30 -26.90
N PRO A 31 53.49 -7.11 -27.46
CA PRO A 31 52.19 -7.23 -26.85
C PRO A 31 52.52 -7.66 -25.43
N VAL A 32 52.27 -6.76 -24.48
CA VAL A 32 52.28 -7.11 -23.06
C VAL A 32 51.17 -8.14 -23.01
N SER A 33 51.56 -9.41 -23.09
CA SER A 33 50.68 -10.53 -22.88
C SER A 33 50.30 -10.44 -21.41
N GLY A 34 49.29 -9.62 -21.14
CA GLY A 34 48.55 -9.70 -19.91
C GLY A 34 48.16 -11.17 -19.70
N PRO A 35 48.03 -11.60 -18.45
CA PRO A 35 47.65 -12.98 -18.16
C PRO A 35 46.43 -13.35 -19.04
N PRO A 36 46.45 -14.52 -19.70
CA PRO A 36 45.35 -14.95 -20.55
C PRO A 36 44.06 -14.82 -19.74
N ALA A 37 43.06 -14.18 -20.33
CA ALA A 37 41.82 -13.93 -19.63
C ALA A 37 41.25 -15.26 -19.11
N PRO A 38 40.77 -15.29 -17.85
CA PRO A 38 40.30 -16.53 -17.25
C PRO A 38 39.12 -17.08 -18.07
N PRO A 39 39.01 -18.42 -18.18
CA PRO A 39 37.90 -19.05 -18.87
C PRO A 39 36.58 -18.72 -18.14
N PRO A 40 35.44 -18.68 -18.87
CA PRO A 40 34.14 -18.45 -18.26
C PRO A 40 33.82 -19.54 -17.20
N PRO A 41 33.08 -19.17 -16.14
CA PRO A 41 32.71 -20.12 -15.09
C PRO A 41 31.76 -21.21 -15.60
N VAL A 42 31.60 -22.27 -14.81
CA VAL A 42 30.84 -23.47 -15.18
C VAL A 42 29.33 -23.22 -15.11
N PRO A 43 28.53 -23.57 -16.13
CA PRO A 43 27.08 -23.39 -16.10
C PRO A 43 26.35 -24.47 -15.31
N SER A 44 25.09 -24.17 -15.00
CA SER A 44 24.14 -25.07 -14.34
C SER A 44 23.14 -25.61 -15.37
N LEU A 45 22.94 -26.92 -15.40
CA LEU A 45 21.91 -27.54 -16.23
C LEU A 45 20.78 -28.05 -15.33
N THR A 46 19.54 -27.70 -15.66
CA THR A 46 18.35 -28.13 -14.90
C THR A 46 17.26 -28.57 -15.87
N GLN A 47 16.59 -29.70 -15.58
CA GLN A 47 15.36 -30.08 -16.29
C GLN A 47 14.20 -29.26 -15.71
N LEU A 48 13.65 -28.32 -16.48
CA LEU A 48 12.58 -27.44 -16.02
C LEU A 48 11.25 -28.18 -15.90
N LEU A 49 10.90 -28.94 -16.93
CA LEU A 49 9.59 -29.59 -17.03
C LEU A 49 9.61 -30.73 -18.06
N SER A 50 8.58 -31.57 -17.95
CA SER A 50 8.35 -32.73 -18.80
C SER A 50 6.90 -32.66 -19.29
N VAL A 51 6.69 -32.25 -20.54
CA VAL A 51 5.33 -32.00 -21.09
C VAL A 51 5.11 -32.84 -22.33
N GLY A 52 4.14 -33.75 -22.25
CA GLY A 52 3.83 -34.70 -23.30
C GLY A 52 5.06 -35.56 -23.64
N ASP A 53 5.46 -35.54 -24.92
CA ASP A 53 6.59 -36.30 -25.44
C ASP A 53 7.90 -35.47 -25.47
N ARG A 54 8.00 -34.44 -24.62
CA ARG A 54 9.10 -33.47 -24.66
C ARG A 54 9.65 -33.15 -23.29
N LEU A 55 10.97 -33.02 -23.24
CA LEU A 55 11.74 -32.63 -22.08
C LEU A 55 12.37 -31.26 -22.34
N VAL A 56 12.34 -30.41 -21.32
CA VAL A 56 12.81 -29.04 -21.45
C VAL A 56 13.92 -28.81 -20.44
N PHE A 57 15.07 -28.39 -20.93
CA PHE A 57 16.26 -28.13 -20.13
C PHE A 57 16.60 -26.64 -20.17
N LEU A 58 17.06 -26.11 -19.04
CA LEU A 58 17.63 -24.79 -18.92
C LEU A 58 19.13 -24.93 -18.64
N CYS A 59 19.94 -24.35 -19.52
CA CYS A 59 21.36 -24.14 -19.26
C CYS A 59 21.56 -22.68 -18.82
N GLU A 60 22.04 -22.48 -17.60
CA GLU A 60 22.19 -21.17 -16.96
C GLU A 60 23.67 -20.85 -16.72
N ALA A 61 24.10 -19.70 -17.19
CA ALA A 61 25.40 -19.12 -16.86
C ALA A 61 25.37 -18.60 -15.41
N PRO A 62 26.46 -18.73 -14.65
CA PRO A 62 26.52 -18.26 -13.27
C PRO A 62 26.22 -16.77 -13.12
N ASP A 63 25.79 -16.36 -11.93
CA ASP A 63 25.43 -14.98 -11.62
C ASP A 63 26.46 -13.96 -12.14
N GLY A 64 25.97 -12.91 -12.79
CA GLY A 64 26.79 -11.86 -13.40
C GLY A 64 27.53 -12.26 -14.68
N HIS A 65 27.34 -13.47 -15.18
CA HIS A 65 27.90 -13.94 -16.44
C HIS A 65 26.81 -14.20 -17.47
N HIS A 66 27.18 -14.06 -18.73
CA HIS A 66 26.29 -14.19 -19.86
C HIS A 66 26.97 -14.91 -21.01
N GLY A 67 26.19 -15.56 -21.85
CA GLY A 67 26.63 -16.31 -23.02
C GLY A 67 25.93 -15.86 -24.29
N LEU A 68 26.63 -15.95 -25.41
CA LEU A 68 26.03 -15.81 -26.75
C LEU A 68 25.61 -17.16 -27.32
N PHE A 69 26.37 -18.21 -27.00
CA PHE A 69 26.14 -19.56 -27.52
C PHE A 69 25.96 -20.50 -26.35
N PHE A 70 24.95 -21.34 -26.42
CA PHE A 70 24.73 -22.43 -25.48
C PHE A 70 24.61 -23.72 -26.26
N GLU A 71 25.28 -24.76 -25.79
CA GLU A 71 25.28 -26.08 -26.42
C GLU A 71 24.83 -27.13 -25.41
N LEU A 72 23.88 -27.97 -25.82
CA LEU A 72 23.42 -29.11 -25.05
C LEU A 72 24.02 -30.39 -25.63
N PHE A 73 24.59 -31.21 -24.75
CA PHE A 73 25.13 -32.51 -25.08
C PHE A 73 24.35 -33.59 -24.34
N GLY A 74 24.12 -34.71 -25.03
CA GLY A 74 23.54 -35.92 -24.47
C GLY A 74 24.44 -37.09 -24.85
N ASN A 75 24.92 -37.87 -23.87
CA ASN A 75 25.80 -39.01 -24.13
C ASN A 75 26.99 -38.70 -25.05
N LYS A 76 27.70 -37.59 -24.77
CA LYS A 76 28.88 -37.11 -25.53
C LYS A 76 28.60 -36.68 -26.97
N THR A 77 27.35 -36.63 -27.40
CA THR A 77 26.96 -36.09 -28.71
C THR A 77 26.27 -34.74 -28.52
N LEU A 78 26.58 -33.79 -29.40
CA LEU A 78 25.87 -32.52 -29.45
C LEU A 78 24.41 -32.79 -29.84
N VAL A 79 23.49 -32.33 -29.00
CA VAL A 79 22.05 -32.49 -29.18
C VAL A 79 21.48 -31.26 -29.89
N ASP A 80 21.83 -30.08 -29.40
CA ASP A 80 21.31 -28.80 -29.91
C ASP A 80 22.23 -27.63 -29.54
N THR A 81 22.10 -26.53 -30.29
CA THR A 81 22.84 -25.29 -30.09
C THR A 81 21.90 -24.10 -30.20
N VAL A 82 21.86 -23.29 -29.14
CA VAL A 82 21.10 -22.03 -29.12
C VAL A 82 22.08 -20.87 -29.22
N GLN A 83 21.84 -19.99 -30.19
CA GLN A 83 22.59 -18.74 -30.36
C GLN A 83 21.68 -17.55 -30.11
N HIS A 84 22.11 -16.66 -29.22
CA HIS A 84 21.45 -15.39 -28.95
C HIS A 84 22.08 -14.24 -29.74
N GLN A 85 21.30 -13.20 -30.02
CA GLN A 85 21.79 -11.99 -30.69
C GLN A 85 22.62 -11.11 -29.75
N THR A 86 22.27 -11.14 -28.46
CA THR A 86 22.93 -10.45 -27.36
C THR A 86 23.32 -11.46 -26.30
N GLU A 87 24.25 -11.08 -25.42
CA GLU A 87 24.63 -11.93 -24.30
C GLU A 87 23.44 -12.13 -23.35
N GLU A 88 23.10 -13.38 -23.08
CA GLU A 88 21.97 -13.79 -22.26
C GLU A 88 22.47 -14.67 -21.12
N CYS A 89 21.79 -14.67 -19.99
CA CYS A 89 22.24 -15.47 -18.85
C CYS A 89 21.89 -16.97 -18.99
N GLY A 90 21.12 -17.40 -19.99
CA GLY A 90 20.82 -18.81 -20.20
C GLY A 90 20.06 -19.12 -21.48
N ALA A 91 19.95 -20.42 -21.80
CA ALA A 91 19.23 -20.94 -22.95
C ALA A 91 18.33 -22.12 -22.59
N ILE A 92 17.20 -22.21 -23.29
CA ILE A 92 16.21 -23.28 -23.14
C ILE A 92 16.33 -24.25 -24.32
N PHE A 93 16.50 -25.53 -24.00
CA PHE A 93 16.57 -26.62 -24.98
C PHE A 93 15.34 -27.51 -24.86
N THR A 94 14.84 -27.99 -26.01
CA THR A 94 13.71 -28.92 -26.07
C THR A 94 14.15 -30.22 -26.72
N VAL A 95 14.08 -31.32 -25.96
CA VAL A 95 14.49 -32.66 -26.41
C VAL A 95 13.26 -33.56 -26.49
N ASN A 96 13.20 -34.42 -27.50
CA ASN A 96 12.13 -35.40 -27.63
C ASN A 96 12.33 -36.54 -26.63
N ARG A 97 11.31 -36.87 -25.84
CA ARG A 97 11.34 -37.91 -24.82
C ARG A 97 11.68 -39.29 -25.40
N LYS A 98 11.27 -39.58 -26.64
CA LYS A 98 11.58 -40.85 -27.33
C LYS A 98 13.08 -41.05 -27.59
N ASP A 99 13.82 -39.96 -27.75
CA ASP A 99 15.25 -40.00 -28.05
C ASP A 99 16.09 -40.08 -26.76
N VAL A 100 15.43 -39.99 -25.60
CA VAL A 100 16.06 -39.97 -24.28
C VAL A 100 16.00 -41.34 -23.63
N THR A 101 17.14 -41.75 -23.07
CA THR A 101 17.25 -42.97 -22.27
C THR A 101 17.69 -42.58 -20.85
N GLN A 102 17.07 -43.16 -19.82
CA GLN A 102 17.37 -42.85 -18.41
C GLN A 102 18.84 -43.08 -18.03
N GLU A 103 19.54 -43.94 -18.77
CA GLU A 103 20.95 -44.27 -18.54
C GLU A 103 21.93 -43.19 -19.06
N LYS A 104 21.45 -42.30 -19.94
CA LYS A 104 22.31 -41.32 -20.63
C LYS A 104 22.17 -39.93 -20.00
N PRO A 105 23.26 -39.36 -19.45
CA PRO A 105 23.21 -38.02 -18.89
C PRO A 105 23.28 -36.94 -19.97
N PHE A 106 22.73 -35.78 -19.62
CA PHE A 106 22.88 -34.52 -20.34
C PHE A 106 23.86 -33.60 -19.61
N CYS A 107 24.59 -32.78 -20.37
CA CYS A 107 25.37 -31.66 -19.85
C CYS A 107 25.28 -30.50 -20.84
N CYS A 108 25.61 -29.29 -20.38
CA CYS A 108 25.68 -28.13 -21.25
C CYS A 108 26.97 -27.34 -21.06
N LEU A 109 27.29 -26.52 -22.03
CA LEU A 109 28.30 -25.46 -21.92
C LEU A 109 27.77 -24.20 -22.58
N TYR A 110 28.40 -23.08 -22.27
CA TYR A 110 28.16 -21.82 -22.97
C TYR A 110 29.46 -21.15 -23.39
N MET A 111 29.37 -20.25 -24.37
CA MET A 111 30.45 -19.40 -24.84
C MET A 111 30.07 -17.93 -24.70
N ASP A 112 31.01 -17.12 -24.23
CA ASP A 112 30.87 -15.66 -24.10
C ASP A 112 31.04 -14.93 -25.45
N ALA A 113 30.96 -13.60 -25.46
CA ALA A 113 31.22 -12.79 -26.66
C ALA A 113 32.61 -12.99 -27.28
N ARG A 114 33.57 -13.49 -26.52
CA ARG A 114 34.93 -13.79 -26.98
C ARG A 114 35.04 -15.19 -27.60
N ARG A 115 33.91 -15.93 -27.73
CA ARG A 115 33.85 -17.32 -28.21
C ARG A 115 34.66 -18.27 -27.34
N MET A 116 34.88 -17.94 -26.07
CA MET A 116 35.62 -18.80 -25.16
C MET A 116 34.63 -19.77 -24.49
N PRO A 117 34.86 -21.10 -24.56
CA PRO A 117 33.96 -22.06 -23.94
C PRO A 117 34.18 -22.12 -22.42
N SER A 118 33.09 -22.21 -21.68
CA SER A 118 33.08 -22.67 -20.29
C SER A 118 33.37 -24.16 -20.20
N ALA A 119 33.67 -24.65 -19.00
CA ALA A 119 33.66 -26.10 -18.76
C ALA A 119 32.23 -26.65 -18.80
N PHE A 120 32.07 -27.96 -18.98
CA PHE A 120 30.77 -28.61 -18.96
C PHE A 120 30.11 -28.52 -17.58
N SER A 121 28.79 -28.32 -17.59
CA SER A 121 27.93 -28.42 -16.41
C SER A 121 28.01 -29.80 -15.77
N THR A 122 27.49 -29.90 -14.54
CA THR A 122 27.19 -31.20 -13.93
C THR A 122 26.24 -32.02 -14.80
N TYR A 123 26.42 -33.34 -14.79
CA TYR A 123 25.59 -34.27 -15.52
C TYR A 123 24.21 -34.41 -14.90
N VAL A 124 23.16 -34.33 -15.73
CA VAL A 124 21.76 -34.46 -15.30
C VAL A 124 21.12 -35.64 -16.03
N TYR A 125 20.47 -36.51 -15.27
CA TYR A 125 19.68 -37.61 -15.82
C TYR A 125 18.23 -37.17 -16.01
N ALA A 126 17.69 -37.45 -17.18
CA ALA A 126 16.32 -37.07 -17.50
C ALA A 126 15.31 -37.86 -16.68
N LYS A 127 14.40 -37.15 -16.03
CA LYS A 127 13.27 -37.75 -15.32
C LYS A 127 12.11 -37.96 -16.30
N LEU A 128 11.89 -39.22 -16.69
CA LEU A 128 10.86 -39.61 -17.67
C LEU A 128 9.48 -39.86 -17.03
N ASP A 129 9.46 -40.36 -15.80
CA ASP A 129 8.24 -40.83 -15.11
C ASP A 129 7.54 -39.76 -14.25
N GLU A 130 8.16 -38.59 -14.05
CA GLU A 130 7.50 -37.47 -13.37
C GLU A 130 6.67 -36.65 -14.38
N GLU A 131 5.35 -36.69 -14.19
CA GLU A 131 4.40 -35.77 -14.83
C GLU A 131 4.81 -34.33 -14.51
N ALA A 132 4.90 -33.48 -15.54
CA ALA A 132 5.29 -32.07 -15.54
C ALA A 132 5.77 -31.52 -14.18
N SER A 133 7.09 -31.57 -13.93
CA SER A 133 7.65 -30.81 -12.81
C SER A 133 7.23 -29.34 -13.00
N PRO A 134 6.55 -28.73 -12.01
CA PRO A 134 6.06 -27.37 -12.17
C PRO A 134 7.25 -26.44 -12.31
N LEU A 135 7.14 -25.48 -13.23
CA LEU A 135 8.11 -24.40 -13.36
C LEU A 135 8.37 -23.76 -11.98
N PRO A 136 9.62 -23.34 -11.73
CA PRO A 136 10.02 -22.84 -10.43
C PRO A 136 9.14 -21.65 -10.01
N PRO A 137 8.69 -21.58 -8.74
CA PRO A 137 7.78 -20.54 -8.29
C PRO A 137 8.47 -19.17 -8.34
N PRO A 138 7.76 -18.10 -8.72
CA PRO A 138 8.28 -16.74 -8.60
C PRO A 138 8.32 -16.28 -7.14
N VAL A 139 9.11 -15.24 -6.89
CA VAL A 139 9.17 -14.53 -5.60
C VAL A 139 8.26 -13.32 -5.69
N LEU A 140 7.36 -13.16 -4.72
CA LEU A 140 6.48 -11.99 -4.63
C LEU A 140 6.93 -11.11 -3.46
N GLU A 141 7.30 -9.88 -3.78
CA GLU A 141 7.66 -8.87 -2.79
C GLU A 141 6.57 -7.79 -2.77
N SER A 142 6.19 -7.33 -1.58
CA SER A 142 5.26 -6.22 -1.40
C SER A 142 5.99 -5.02 -0.82
N SER A 143 5.60 -3.81 -1.21
CA SER A 143 6.17 -2.59 -0.61
C SER A 143 5.76 -2.38 0.86
N SER A 144 4.66 -2.99 1.31
CA SER A 144 4.19 -3.01 2.69
C SER A 144 3.26 -4.19 2.93
N SER A 145 3.27 -4.76 4.14
CA SER A 145 2.27 -5.73 4.61
C SER A 145 1.00 -5.05 5.13
N GLU A 146 1.08 -3.77 5.47
CA GLU A 146 -0.01 -2.98 6.05
C GLU A 146 -0.30 -1.76 5.20
N VAL A 147 -1.58 -1.51 4.92
CA VAL A 147 -2.00 -0.41 4.03
C VAL A 147 -3.21 0.31 4.62
N GLN A 148 -3.17 1.64 4.64
CA GLN A 148 -4.34 2.45 5.01
C GLN A 148 -5.36 2.45 3.87
N ARG A 149 -6.66 2.57 4.20
CA ARG A 149 -7.68 2.77 3.17
C ARG A 149 -7.33 3.97 2.29
N GLY A 150 -7.34 3.77 0.97
CA GLY A 150 -6.99 4.82 0.00
C GLY A 150 -5.55 4.76 -0.53
N GLN A 151 -4.63 4.08 0.16
CA GLN A 151 -3.25 3.94 -0.30
C GLN A 151 -3.11 2.81 -1.34
N MET A 152 -2.22 3.04 -2.32
CA MET A 152 -1.86 2.03 -3.32
C MET A 152 -0.72 1.16 -2.81
N LEU A 153 -0.82 -0.15 -3.03
CA LEU A 153 0.23 -1.10 -2.72
C LEU A 153 0.96 -1.51 -4.01
N SER A 154 2.29 -1.57 -3.94
CA SER A 154 3.12 -2.07 -5.05
C SER A 154 3.58 -3.48 -4.74
N PHE A 155 3.36 -4.39 -5.68
CA PHE A 155 3.90 -5.74 -5.66
C PHE A 155 4.94 -5.88 -6.77
N ASN A 156 6.06 -6.54 -6.46
CA ASN A 156 7.09 -6.91 -7.43
C ASN A 156 7.14 -8.43 -7.53
N CYS A 157 6.82 -8.96 -8.71
CA CYS A 157 6.86 -10.38 -8.99
C CYS A 157 8.12 -10.74 -9.78
N SER A 158 9.05 -11.40 -9.10
CA SER A 158 10.36 -11.75 -9.66
C SER A 158 10.37 -13.22 -10.06
N ALA A 159 10.56 -13.51 -11.35
CA ALA A 159 10.81 -14.87 -11.81
C ALA A 159 12.28 -15.28 -11.57
N PRO A 160 12.58 -16.58 -11.44
CA PRO A 160 13.96 -17.07 -11.40
C PRO A 160 14.77 -16.59 -12.60
N LEU A 161 16.07 -16.36 -12.37
CA LEU A 161 16.98 -15.78 -13.35
C LEU A 161 16.95 -16.58 -14.67
N CYS A 162 17.18 -15.86 -15.78
CA CYS A 162 17.31 -16.42 -17.13
C CYS A 162 16.06 -16.99 -17.78
N LEU A 163 14.97 -17.11 -17.03
CA LEU A 163 13.65 -17.25 -17.61
C LEU A 163 13.18 -15.89 -18.12
N ARG A 164 12.58 -15.87 -19.32
CA ARG A 164 11.95 -14.67 -19.90
C ARG A 164 10.44 -14.84 -19.93
N PRO A 165 9.74 -14.52 -18.83
CA PRO A 165 8.29 -14.53 -18.81
C PRO A 165 7.72 -13.53 -19.81
N LYS A 166 6.60 -13.91 -20.43
CA LYS A 166 5.83 -13.01 -21.31
C LYS A 166 4.70 -12.29 -20.57
N LEU A 167 4.23 -12.88 -19.48
CA LEU A 167 3.09 -12.36 -18.73
C LEU A 167 3.24 -12.74 -17.26
N PHE A 168 3.01 -11.78 -16.39
CA PHE A 168 2.87 -11.98 -14.96
C PHE A 168 1.39 -11.78 -14.59
N GLN A 169 0.91 -12.56 -13.63
CA GLN A 169 -0.45 -12.45 -13.11
C GLN A 169 -0.42 -12.40 -11.59
N LEU A 170 -1.07 -11.39 -11.04
CA LEU A 170 -1.28 -11.25 -9.61
C LEU A 170 -2.64 -11.85 -9.26
N LEU A 171 -2.64 -12.85 -8.39
CA LEU A 171 -3.83 -13.48 -7.85
C LEU A 171 -4.08 -13.01 -6.43
N ARG A 172 -5.35 -12.88 -6.07
CA ARG A 172 -5.80 -12.57 -4.72
C ARG A 172 -6.78 -13.62 -4.23
N ARG A 173 -6.58 -14.03 -2.98
CA ARG A 173 -7.55 -14.79 -2.18
C ARG A 173 -8.07 -13.89 -1.07
N SER A 174 -9.38 -13.94 -0.84
CA SER A 174 -9.96 -13.36 0.36
C SER A 174 -9.40 -14.10 1.57
N ALA A 175 -8.78 -13.37 2.49
CA ALA A 175 -8.64 -13.88 3.85
C ALA A 175 -10.07 -13.87 4.40
N GLY A 176 -10.59 -15.05 4.75
CA GLY A 176 -11.94 -15.16 5.33
C GLY A 176 -12.11 -14.11 6.43
N SER A 177 -13.08 -13.22 6.27
CA SER A 177 -13.43 -12.23 7.28
C SER A 177 -13.79 -12.97 8.56
N ALA A 178 -13.26 -12.52 9.71
CA ALA A 178 -13.53 -13.08 11.04
C ALA A 178 -15.00 -12.89 11.52
N GLY A 179 -15.97 -12.90 10.60
CA GLY A 179 -17.39 -12.70 10.87
C GLY A 179 -18.35 -13.30 9.85
N SER A 180 -17.89 -14.01 8.82
CA SER A 180 -18.80 -14.82 7.99
C SER A 180 -18.45 -16.30 8.13
N ALA A 181 -19.48 -17.10 8.37
CA ALA A 181 -19.43 -18.56 8.40
C ALA A 181 -19.17 -19.12 6.99
N GLY A 182 -18.00 -18.80 6.43
CA GLY A 182 -17.44 -19.46 5.26
C GLY A 182 -16.86 -20.81 5.68
N SER A 183 -17.18 -21.86 4.92
CA SER A 183 -16.73 -23.22 5.18
C SER A 183 -15.19 -23.30 5.13
N PRO A 184 -14.52 -24.13 5.97
CA PRO A 184 -13.06 -24.33 5.94
C PRO A 184 -12.51 -24.79 4.57
N LEU A 185 -13.39 -25.18 3.65
CA LEU A 185 -13.07 -25.59 2.28
C LEU A 185 -12.95 -24.42 1.29
N ASP A 186 -13.42 -23.21 1.61
CA ASP A 186 -13.22 -22.00 0.76
C ASP A 186 -11.78 -21.47 0.83
N LEU A 187 -10.96 -21.96 1.77
CA LEU A 187 -9.52 -21.68 1.85
C LEU A 187 -8.70 -22.38 0.74
N LEU A 188 -9.33 -23.29 -0.02
CA LEU A 188 -8.71 -24.10 -1.08
C LEU A 188 -9.11 -23.66 -2.51
N GLY A 189 -9.85 -22.56 -2.67
CA GLY A 189 -10.28 -22.06 -3.98
C GLY A 189 -9.14 -21.44 -4.83
N PRO A 190 -9.24 -21.49 -6.17
CA PRO A 190 -8.31 -20.78 -7.05
C PRO A 190 -8.42 -19.27 -6.82
N GLY A 191 -7.29 -18.59 -6.56
CA GLY A 191 -7.27 -17.15 -6.36
C GLY A 191 -7.78 -16.40 -7.59
N ALA A 192 -8.49 -15.30 -7.39
CA ALA A 192 -8.99 -14.46 -8.48
C ALA A 192 -7.84 -13.62 -9.06
N VAL A 193 -7.73 -13.58 -10.39
CA VAL A 193 -6.74 -12.71 -11.06
C VAL A 193 -7.14 -11.26 -10.87
N VAL A 194 -6.31 -10.50 -10.15
CA VAL A 194 -6.51 -9.06 -9.89
C VAL A 194 -5.92 -8.22 -11.00
N SER A 195 -4.75 -8.62 -11.49
CA SER A 195 -4.03 -7.90 -12.54
C SER A 195 -3.19 -8.86 -13.35
N SER A 196 -3.03 -8.56 -14.63
CA SER A 196 -2.25 -9.32 -15.58
C SER A 196 -1.49 -8.34 -16.46
N SER A 197 -0.17 -8.41 -16.44
CA SER A 197 0.70 -7.47 -17.15
C SER A 197 2.00 -8.15 -17.60
N PRO A 198 2.61 -7.73 -18.72
CA PRO A 198 4.00 -8.08 -19.04
C PRO A 198 4.99 -7.52 -18.01
N ASP A 199 4.64 -6.42 -17.33
CA ASP A 199 5.46 -5.82 -16.31
C ASP A 199 5.37 -6.60 -14.99
N PRO A 200 6.50 -6.89 -14.32
CA PRO A 200 6.51 -7.61 -13.05
C PRO A 200 5.98 -6.77 -11.87
N ILE A 201 5.79 -5.47 -12.07
CA ILE A 201 5.37 -4.52 -11.03
C ILE A 201 3.87 -4.27 -11.13
N PHE A 202 3.13 -4.64 -10.09
CA PHE A 202 1.70 -4.43 -9.99
C PHE A 202 1.37 -3.35 -8.98
N ARG A 203 0.53 -2.39 -9.37
CA ARG A 203 -0.02 -1.38 -8.47
C ARG A 203 -1.48 -1.70 -8.21
N VAL A 204 -1.79 -2.11 -6.99
CA VAL A 204 -3.15 -2.49 -6.60
C VAL A 204 -3.72 -1.37 -5.74
N GLY A 205 -4.87 -0.85 -6.17
CA GLY A 205 -5.64 0.15 -5.44
C GLY A 205 -6.28 -0.41 -4.16
N PRO A 206 -6.92 0.46 -3.37
CA PRO A 206 -7.36 0.18 -2.00
C PRO A 206 -8.63 -0.66 -2.00
N LEU A 207 -8.54 -1.91 -2.41
CA LEU A 207 -9.67 -2.83 -2.38
C LEU A 207 -9.22 -4.10 -1.66
N ASP A 208 -9.39 -4.01 -0.35
CA ASP A 208 -9.56 -5.08 0.61
C ASP A 208 -8.31 -5.93 0.89
N GLY A 209 -8.00 -6.09 2.18
CA GLY A 209 -6.95 -6.98 2.64
C GLY A 209 -7.16 -8.41 2.13
N GLY A 210 -6.09 -9.20 2.07
CA GLY A 210 -6.16 -10.54 1.51
C GLY A 210 -4.78 -11.18 1.33
N LEU A 211 -4.80 -12.38 0.78
CA LEU A 211 -3.61 -13.14 0.45
C LEU A 211 -3.31 -12.96 -1.04
N TYR A 212 -2.18 -12.35 -1.34
CA TYR A 212 -1.72 -12.12 -2.70
C TYR A 212 -0.67 -13.16 -3.07
N SER A 213 -0.74 -13.69 -4.28
CA SER A 213 0.25 -14.59 -4.85
C SER A 213 0.47 -14.21 -6.30
N CYS A 214 1.63 -14.50 -6.87
CA CYS A 214 1.92 -14.24 -8.27
C CYS A 214 2.24 -15.53 -9.02
N LEU A 215 1.94 -15.57 -10.30
CA LEU A 215 2.45 -16.56 -11.23
C LEU A 215 2.94 -15.88 -12.50
N TYR A 216 3.78 -16.57 -13.26
CA TYR A 216 4.24 -16.09 -14.56
C TYR A 216 3.96 -17.12 -15.65
N GLN A 217 3.90 -16.63 -16.89
CA GLN A 217 3.71 -17.45 -18.08
C GLN A 217 4.91 -17.26 -19.01
N MET A 218 5.40 -18.37 -19.54
CA MET A 218 6.44 -18.38 -20.57
C MET A 218 5.95 -19.09 -21.82
N SER A 219 6.48 -18.67 -22.97
CA SER A 219 6.35 -19.42 -24.20
C SER A 219 7.65 -20.17 -24.46
N LEU A 220 7.55 -21.47 -24.65
CA LEU A 220 8.69 -22.24 -25.13
C LEU A 220 8.87 -22.01 -26.64
N PRO A 221 10.04 -22.35 -27.21
CA PRO A 221 10.31 -22.23 -28.64
C PRO A 221 9.29 -22.93 -29.57
N THR A 222 8.45 -23.82 -29.04
CA THR A 222 7.40 -24.51 -29.80
C THR A 222 5.99 -23.97 -29.57
N ASP A 223 5.85 -22.68 -29.23
CA ASP A 223 4.57 -22.00 -28.96
C ASP A 223 3.72 -22.57 -27.82
N LEU A 224 4.23 -23.57 -27.10
CA LEU A 224 3.64 -24.08 -25.88
C LEU A 224 3.71 -23.01 -24.80
N ARG A 225 2.54 -22.64 -24.27
CA ARG A 225 2.40 -21.73 -23.14
C ARG A 225 2.37 -22.53 -21.86
N ILE A 226 3.28 -22.22 -20.94
CA ILE A 226 3.39 -22.92 -19.66
C ILE A 226 3.33 -21.88 -18.54
N ILE A 227 2.64 -22.27 -17.48
CA ILE A 227 2.35 -21.42 -16.33
C ILE A 227 3.19 -21.92 -15.16
N SER A 228 3.77 -20.99 -14.40
CA SER A 228 4.49 -21.31 -13.18
C SER A 228 3.57 -21.82 -12.07
N SER A 229 4.15 -22.51 -11.11
CA SER A 229 3.53 -22.60 -9.78
C SER A 229 3.37 -21.20 -9.19
N ALA A 230 2.39 -21.04 -8.29
CA ALA A 230 2.16 -19.77 -7.61
C ALA A 230 3.29 -19.49 -6.60
N SER A 231 3.64 -18.21 -6.44
CA SER A 231 4.56 -17.75 -5.40
C SER A 231 4.05 -18.08 -4.01
N GLN A 232 4.94 -17.99 -3.02
CA GLN A 232 4.51 -17.87 -1.63
C GLN A 232 3.54 -16.68 -1.51
N ALA A 233 2.47 -16.89 -0.73
CA ALA A 233 1.43 -15.88 -0.56
C ALA A 233 1.88 -14.80 0.45
N VAL A 234 1.63 -13.55 0.12
CA VAL A 234 1.85 -12.38 0.99
C VAL A 234 0.50 -11.92 1.54
N GLN A 235 0.39 -11.85 2.87
CA GLN A 235 -0.80 -11.35 3.53
C GLN A 235 -0.73 -9.83 3.65
N VAL A 236 -1.79 -9.16 3.21
CA VAL A 236 -1.95 -7.70 3.33
C VAL A 236 -3.12 -7.39 4.23
N THR A 237 -2.85 -6.62 5.28
CA THR A 237 -3.85 -6.16 6.26
C THR A 237 -4.17 -4.69 6.03
N VAL A 238 -5.46 -4.38 5.91
CA VAL A 238 -5.91 -3.00 5.79
C VAL A 238 -6.07 -2.43 7.19
N LEU A 239 -5.21 -1.47 7.55
CA LEU A 239 -5.36 -0.73 8.79
C LEU A 239 -6.62 0.12 8.66
N HIS A 240 -7.61 -0.17 9.51
CA HIS A 240 -8.63 0.83 9.79
C HIS A 240 -7.97 1.92 10.59
N GLU A 241 -8.09 3.16 10.11
CA GLU A 241 -7.96 4.31 11.00
C GLU A 241 -8.93 4.09 12.16
N PRO A 242 -8.53 4.30 13.43
CA PRO A 242 -9.46 4.26 14.53
C PRO A 242 -10.45 5.39 14.28
N ASN A 243 -11.59 5.07 13.67
CA ASN A 243 -12.71 5.97 13.61
C ASN A 243 -12.94 6.40 15.06
N THR A 244 -12.64 7.66 15.35
CA THR A 244 -13.08 8.31 16.58
C THR A 244 -14.56 8.66 16.39
N ASP A 245 -15.33 7.65 15.98
CA ASP A 245 -16.78 7.62 15.91
C ASP A 245 -17.18 6.41 16.76
N GLU A 246 -16.66 6.32 17.99
CA GLU A 246 -17.46 5.67 19.01
C GLU A 246 -18.77 6.47 19.10
N PRO A 247 -19.94 5.84 18.93
CA PRO A 247 -21.20 6.49 19.21
C PRO A 247 -21.20 6.77 20.71
N THR A 248 -20.75 7.96 21.10
CA THR A 248 -20.90 8.41 22.47
C THR A 248 -22.38 8.32 22.77
N ASP A 249 -22.76 7.54 23.79
CA ASP A 249 -24.16 7.31 24.17
C ASP A 249 -24.82 8.61 24.67
N TRP A 250 -25.15 9.50 23.72
CA TRP A 250 -25.99 10.67 23.89
C TRP A 250 -27.29 10.39 24.66
N PRO A 251 -27.99 9.23 24.52
CA PRO A 251 -29.20 8.99 25.30
C PRO A 251 -28.96 8.93 26.82
N PHE A 252 -27.76 8.53 27.29
CA PHE A 252 -27.48 8.45 28.72
C PHE A 252 -27.20 9.82 29.34
N ILE A 253 -26.50 10.70 28.61
CA ILE A 253 -26.16 12.05 29.06
C ILE A 253 -27.41 12.94 29.09
N VAL A 254 -28.28 12.82 28.09
CA VAL A 254 -29.53 13.59 28.02
C VAL A 254 -30.54 13.12 29.09
N GLY A 255 -30.58 11.82 29.40
CA GLY A 255 -31.40 11.26 30.48
C GLY A 255 -30.93 11.66 31.88
N ALA A 256 -29.62 11.73 32.11
CA ALA A 256 -29.06 12.13 33.41
C ALA A 256 -29.31 13.61 33.73
N LEU A 257 -29.20 14.48 32.72
CA LEU A 257 -29.47 15.92 32.88
C LEU A 257 -30.93 16.22 33.20
N THR A 258 -31.88 15.47 32.65
CA THR A 258 -33.31 15.64 32.95
C THR A 258 -33.66 15.20 34.37
N ALA A 259 -33.09 14.10 34.86
CA ALA A 259 -33.28 13.66 36.25
C ALA A 259 -32.71 14.67 37.28
N ALA A 260 -31.54 15.24 37.00
CA ALA A 260 -30.92 16.25 37.86
C ALA A 260 -31.77 17.53 37.96
N VAL A 261 -32.32 18.00 36.85
CA VAL A 261 -33.20 19.20 36.82
C VAL A 261 -34.49 18.95 37.59
N LEU A 262 -35.10 17.77 37.45
CA LEU A 262 -36.30 17.41 38.21
C LEU A 262 -36.02 17.32 39.72
N PHE A 263 -34.89 16.74 40.10
CA PHE A 263 -34.48 16.66 41.51
C PHE A 263 -34.29 18.06 42.12
N LEU A 264 -33.61 18.97 41.39
CA LEU A 264 -33.45 20.35 41.83
C LEU A 264 -34.78 21.10 41.94
N ALA A 265 -35.71 20.90 41.00
CA ALA A 265 -37.03 21.53 41.06
C ALA A 265 -37.83 21.07 42.30
N VAL A 266 -37.75 19.79 42.66
CA VAL A 266 -38.40 19.25 43.87
C VAL A 266 -37.79 19.85 45.14
N VAL A 267 -36.46 19.93 45.23
CA VAL A 267 -35.77 20.53 46.39
C VAL A 267 -36.12 22.01 46.55
N VAL A 268 -36.17 22.77 45.44
CA VAL A 268 -36.61 24.18 45.45
C VAL A 268 -38.08 24.29 45.88
N GLY A 269 -38.97 23.44 45.35
CA GLY A 269 -40.37 23.43 45.76
C GLY A 269 -40.57 23.15 47.26
N LEU A 270 -39.85 22.16 47.80
CA LEU A 270 -39.91 21.82 49.22
C LEU A 270 -39.34 22.94 50.11
N SER A 271 -38.21 23.54 49.72
CA SER A 271 -37.63 24.66 50.48
C SER A 271 -38.56 25.87 50.52
N LEU A 272 -39.22 26.23 49.41
CA LEU A 272 -40.22 27.29 49.37
C LEU A 272 -41.45 26.96 50.22
N ALA A 273 -41.92 25.72 50.21
CA ALA A 273 -43.05 25.28 51.03
C ALA A 273 -42.74 25.38 52.54
N VAL A 274 -41.54 24.94 52.95
CA VAL A 274 -41.08 25.10 54.34
C VAL A 274 -40.97 26.58 54.69
N HIS A 275 -40.38 27.40 53.81
CA HIS A 275 -40.22 28.83 54.07
C HIS A 275 -41.57 29.56 54.18
N LYS A 276 -42.56 29.16 53.38
CA LYS A 276 -43.93 29.68 53.46
C LYS A 276 -44.60 29.27 54.77
N LYS A 277 -44.47 28.00 55.17
CA LYS A 277 -45.06 27.51 56.42
C LYS A 277 -44.40 28.14 57.66
N VAL A 278 -43.07 28.33 57.63
CA VAL A 278 -42.34 29.05 58.68
C VAL A 278 -42.79 30.50 58.75
N ARG A 279 -43.02 31.17 57.61
CA ARG A 279 -43.58 32.53 57.59
C ARG A 279 -45.00 32.58 58.15
N GLU A 280 -45.87 31.63 57.81
CA GLU A 280 -47.24 31.56 58.34
C GLU A 280 -47.22 31.35 59.87
N VAL A 281 -46.39 30.43 60.37
CA VAL A 281 -46.23 30.18 61.81
C VAL A 281 -45.58 31.38 62.53
N ALA A 282 -44.59 32.03 61.92
CA ALA A 282 -43.97 33.23 62.48
C ALA A 282 -44.94 34.40 62.53
N GLN A 283 -45.81 34.53 61.53
CA GLN A 283 -46.84 35.57 61.48
C GLN A 283 -47.93 35.31 62.53
N GLU A 284 -48.30 34.05 62.76
CA GLU A 284 -49.24 33.68 63.82
C GLU A 284 -48.64 33.90 65.22
N LYS A 285 -47.35 33.58 65.40
CA LYS A 285 -46.62 33.86 66.65
C LYS A 285 -46.54 35.36 66.93
N LYS A 286 -46.23 36.18 65.91
CA LYS A 286 -46.22 37.65 66.01
C LYS A 286 -47.60 38.20 66.38
N ARG A 287 -48.70 37.70 65.78
CA ARG A 287 -50.06 38.10 66.16
C ARG A 287 -50.40 37.76 67.62
N ARG A 288 -49.90 36.65 68.16
CA ARG A 288 -50.10 36.28 69.58
C ARG A 288 -49.31 37.19 70.53
N GLU A 289 -48.14 37.66 70.12
CA GLU A 289 -47.33 38.63 70.87
C GLU A 289 -47.97 40.03 70.83
N ASP A 290 -48.44 40.48 69.66
CA ASP A 290 -49.16 41.75 69.50
C ASP A 290 -50.49 41.74 70.30
N ALA A 291 -51.24 40.63 70.34
CA ALA A 291 -52.46 40.52 71.14
C ALA A 291 -52.19 40.62 72.66
N LYS A 292 -51.08 40.06 73.14
CA LYS A 292 -50.65 40.22 74.54
C LYS A 292 -50.27 41.66 74.86
N PHE A 293 -49.58 42.33 73.94
CA PHE A 293 -49.24 43.75 74.07
C PHE A 293 -50.51 44.62 74.18
N TRP A 294 -51.46 44.46 73.26
CA TRP A 294 -52.71 45.23 73.28
C TRP A 294 -53.58 44.97 74.52
N SER A 295 -53.63 43.74 75.05
CA SER A 295 -54.33 43.47 76.31
C SER A 295 -53.70 44.17 77.53
N THR A 296 -52.38 44.34 77.52
CA THR A 296 -51.64 45.04 78.58
C THR A 296 -51.83 46.56 78.49
N VAL A 297 -51.95 47.09 77.27
CA VAL A 297 -52.22 48.52 77.03
C VAL A 297 -53.65 48.88 77.43
N HIS A 298 -54.66 48.09 77.05
CA HIS A 298 -56.05 48.35 77.44
C HIS A 298 -56.31 48.17 78.95
N ALA A 299 -55.49 47.41 79.67
CA ALA A 299 -55.55 47.36 81.13
C ALA A 299 -55.09 48.66 81.81
N ARG A 300 -54.45 49.58 81.07
CA ARG A 300 -54.02 50.90 81.58
C ARG A 300 -54.96 52.06 81.22
N ASP A 301 -55.92 51.88 80.33
CA ASP A 301 -56.77 52.96 79.81
C ASP A 301 -58.14 53.12 80.52
N HIS A 302 -58.35 52.50 81.69
CA HIS A 302 -59.57 52.72 82.49
C HIS A 302 -59.54 53.94 83.42
N VAL A 303 -58.57 54.84 83.27
CA VAL A 303 -58.56 56.12 83.98
C VAL A 303 -58.38 57.23 82.96
N VAL A 304 -59.20 58.26 83.08
CA VAL A 304 -59.30 59.49 82.28
C VAL A 304 -60.38 59.46 81.18
N ASP A 305 -61.64 59.49 81.62
CA ASP A 305 -62.68 60.22 80.90
C ASP A 305 -62.36 61.72 80.99
N LEU A 306 -62.04 62.36 79.85
CA LEU A 306 -62.16 63.82 79.71
C LEU A 306 -62.91 64.17 78.41
N PRO A 307 -63.91 65.07 78.47
CA PRO A 307 -64.66 65.53 77.31
C PRO A 307 -63.97 66.75 76.70
N ILE A 308 -63.83 66.84 75.38
CA ILE A 308 -63.69 68.12 74.62
C ILE A 308 -64.01 67.81 73.14
N THR A 309 -65.19 68.20 72.65
CA THR A 309 -65.53 69.42 71.86
C THR A 309 -65.14 69.35 70.38
N ARG A 310 -66.19 69.38 69.53
CA ARG A 310 -66.13 69.57 68.07
C ARG A 310 -65.41 70.86 67.68
N LEU A 311 -64.68 70.84 66.56
CA LEU A 311 -64.62 71.97 65.62
C LEU A 311 -64.27 71.49 64.20
N SER A 312 -65.08 71.95 63.26
CA SER A 312 -65.01 71.79 61.81
C SER A 312 -64.05 72.79 61.18
N SER A 313 -63.28 72.40 60.15
CA SER A 313 -62.97 73.28 59.01
C SER A 313 -62.18 72.57 57.89
N PHE A 314 -62.82 72.52 56.71
CA PHE A 314 -62.29 72.71 55.35
C PHE A 314 -60.79 72.98 55.14
N PHE A 315 -60.19 72.31 54.15
CA PHE A 315 -59.17 72.83 53.19
C PHE A 315 -58.90 71.76 52.11
N LYS A 316 -59.34 71.84 50.84
CA LYS A 316 -59.03 72.73 49.69
C LYS A 316 -57.71 72.39 48.97
N ASP A 317 -57.83 71.67 47.84
CA ASP A 317 -56.86 71.59 46.72
C ASP A 317 -56.70 72.95 46.01
N PRO A 318 -55.55 73.23 45.35
CA PRO A 318 -55.40 72.96 43.90
C PRO A 318 -53.97 72.64 43.40
N GLY A 319 -53.84 72.03 42.21
CA GLY A 319 -52.63 72.08 41.35
C GLY A 319 -52.50 73.43 40.59
N PRO A 320 -51.91 73.55 39.37
CA PRO A 320 -51.01 72.67 38.58
C PRO A 320 -49.84 73.45 37.89
N ASP A 321 -49.31 72.91 36.77
CA ASP A 321 -48.50 73.50 35.68
C ASP A 321 -46.97 73.62 35.83
N SER A 322 -46.12 73.45 34.82
CA SER A 322 -46.22 73.05 33.39
C SER A 322 -44.77 72.81 32.86
N GLY A 323 -44.52 71.83 31.98
CA GLY A 323 -44.22 72.06 30.55
C GLY A 323 -42.77 71.62 30.21
N GLU A 324 -42.33 71.25 29.00
CA GLU A 324 -42.96 71.06 27.70
C GLU A 324 -41.89 70.55 26.68
N TYR A 325 -42.32 69.78 25.67
CA TYR A 325 -41.77 69.57 24.30
C TYR A 325 -40.45 68.76 24.06
N ALA A 326 -40.27 67.98 22.98
CA ALA A 326 -40.97 67.89 21.69
C ALA A 326 -40.76 66.55 20.94
N ASP A 327 -41.80 66.16 20.19
CA ASP A 327 -41.88 65.20 19.05
C ASP A 327 -41.28 65.85 17.76
N PRO A 328 -41.04 65.16 16.60
CA PRO A 328 -42.14 64.86 15.66
C PRO A 328 -41.98 63.67 14.66
N ARG A 329 -43.18 63.16 14.24
CA ARG A 329 -43.59 62.76 12.86
C ARG A 329 -43.17 61.39 12.28
N THR A 330 -43.94 60.63 11.48
CA THR A 330 -45.38 60.43 11.10
C THR A 330 -45.39 59.55 9.83
N LEU A 331 -46.46 58.76 9.64
CA LEU A 331 -47.14 58.28 8.40
C LEU A 331 -47.31 56.75 8.37
N SER A 332 -48.52 56.19 8.53
CA SER A 332 -49.58 55.95 7.49
C SER A 332 -49.16 54.83 6.51
N THR A 333 -49.93 53.84 6.03
CA THR A 333 -51.37 53.65 5.82
C THR A 333 -51.55 52.30 5.07
N PHE A 334 -52.58 51.52 5.44
CA PHE A 334 -53.47 50.62 4.66
C PHE A 334 -53.00 49.55 3.64
N ALA A 335 -53.86 48.49 3.62
CA ALA A 335 -54.27 47.60 2.51
C ALA A 335 -53.28 46.50 2.08
N ASN A 336 -53.66 45.30 1.61
CA ASN A 336 -54.92 44.58 1.34
C ASN A 336 -54.53 43.08 1.16
N LEU A 337 -55.32 42.11 1.63
CA LEU A 337 -56.19 41.21 0.84
C LEU A 337 -55.57 40.42 -0.34
N SER A 338 -55.80 39.11 -0.25
CA SER A 338 -55.96 38.05 -1.27
C SER A 338 -55.81 38.37 -2.76
N TYR A 339 -55.15 37.49 -3.52
CA TYR A 339 -55.73 36.34 -4.27
C TYR A 339 -54.64 35.70 -5.14
N SER A 340 -54.56 34.36 -5.14
CA SER A 340 -54.50 33.46 -6.32
C SER A 340 -54.01 32.07 -5.94
#